data_AF-A0A8W8MTX1-F1
#
_entry.id   AF-A0A8W8MTX1-F1
#
_cell.length_a   1.000
_cell.length_b   1.000
_cell.length_c   1.000
_cell.angle_alpha   90.00
_cell.angle_beta   90.00
_cell.angle_gamma   90.00
#
_symmetry.space_group_name_H-M   'P 1'
#
loop_
_entity.id
_entity.type
_entity.pdbx_description
1 polymer ?
#
loop_
_entity_poly.entity_id
_entity_poly.type
_entity_poly.pdbx_seq_one_letter_code
_entity_poly.pdbx_strand_id
1 'polypeptide(L)'
;QCYENMDHHCLFLLICLAKKNHALFCWFIICCLVSMTLFLVHCALYISRAYSDLTYSNTFYTMLWTDCWVLSLIAMNAASILWGVNLLRFQFSVVSRGMTTVFMSRTKTALTQQERIVNILYFLMGREPFAEDPLICSQNTHTV
;
A
#
# COMPACT_ATOMS: atom_id res chain seq x y z
N GLN A 1 16.16 6.79 -20.57
CA GLN A 1 15.44 5.52 -20.80
C GLN A 1 13.95 5.81 -20.78
N CYS A 2 13.16 5.21 -21.67
CA CYS A 2 11.71 5.36 -21.70
C CYS A 2 11.05 4.15 -21.01
N TYR A 3 10.01 4.40 -20.22
CA TYR A 3 9.27 3.39 -19.47
C TYR A 3 7.83 3.32 -19.97
N GLU A 4 7.41 2.14 -20.44
CA GLU A 4 6.04 1.89 -20.88
C GLU A 4 5.08 1.90 -19.69
N ASN A 5 3.98 2.66 -19.80
CA ASN A 5 3.01 2.89 -18.72
C ASN A 5 3.70 3.22 -17.40
N MET A 6 4.51 4.28 -17.44
CA MET A 6 5.19 4.80 -16.25
C MET A 6 4.16 5.19 -15.18
N ASP A 7 4.37 4.71 -13.96
CA ASP A 7 3.64 5.13 -12.78
C ASP A 7 4.34 6.32 -12.14
N HIS A 8 5.45 6.10 -11.46
CA HIS A 8 6.26 7.16 -10.86
C HIS A 8 7.72 6.71 -10.66
N HIS A 9 8.60 7.67 -10.35
CA HIS A 9 9.93 7.37 -9.84
C HIS A 9 9.85 7.19 -8.32
N CYS A 10 10.07 5.97 -7.83
CA CYS A 10 9.95 5.67 -6.41
C CYS A 10 11.24 6.06 -5.68
N LEU A 11 11.16 7.12 -4.86
CA LEU A 11 12.32 7.61 -4.10
C LEU A 11 12.84 6.61 -3.05
N PHE A 12 11.99 5.69 -2.57
CA PHE A 12 12.39 4.68 -1.58
C PHE A 12 13.19 3.53 -2.18
N LEU A 13 12.84 3.13 -3.41
CA LEU A 13 13.49 2.02 -4.11
C LEU A 13 14.55 2.50 -5.12
N LEU A 14 14.61 3.82 -5.37
CA LEU A 14 15.49 4.45 -6.36
C LEU A 14 15.35 3.86 -7.78
N ILE A 15 14.15 3.39 -8.11
CA ILE A 15 13.79 2.84 -9.42
C ILE A 15 12.50 3.45 -9.96
N CYS A 16 12.34 3.43 -11.28
CA CYS A 16 11.06 3.75 -11.91
C CYS A 16 10.10 2.57 -11.81
N LEU A 17 8.87 2.86 -11.39
CA LEU A 17 7.76 1.93 -11.42
C LEU A 17 6.95 2.11 -12.70
N ALA A 18 6.69 1.01 -13.37
CA ALA A 18 6.11 0.93 -14.71
C ALA A 18 5.44 -0.44 -14.91
N LYS A 19 4.86 -0.68 -16.10
CA LYS A 19 4.07 -1.89 -16.43
C LYS A 19 4.63 -3.20 -15.86
N LYS A 20 5.93 -3.43 -15.99
CA LYS A 20 6.58 -4.72 -15.66
C LYS A 20 6.87 -4.94 -14.16
N ASN A 21 6.90 -3.89 -13.35
CA ASN A 21 7.27 -3.99 -11.92
C ASN A 21 6.25 -3.35 -10.96
N HIS A 22 5.20 -2.69 -11.48
CA HIS A 22 4.20 -2.01 -10.66
C HIS A 22 3.41 -2.97 -9.76
N ALA A 23 3.03 -4.13 -10.28
CA ALA A 23 2.37 -5.17 -9.48
C ALA A 23 3.30 -5.73 -8.39
N LEU A 24 4.58 -5.95 -8.72
CA LEU A 24 5.60 -6.39 -7.76
C LEU A 24 5.82 -5.36 -6.65
N PHE A 25 5.77 -4.07 -6.97
CA PHE A 25 5.81 -3.00 -5.98
C PHE A 25 4.62 -3.08 -5.02
N CYS A 26 3.40 -3.28 -5.52
CA CYS A 26 2.23 -3.43 -4.66
C CYS A 26 2.34 -4.67 -3.76
N TRP A 27 2.83 -5.79 -4.30
CA TRP A 27 3.14 -6.99 -3.50
C TRP A 27 4.19 -6.73 -2.43
N PHE A 28 5.26 -6.00 -2.76
CA PHE A 28 6.29 -5.60 -1.80
C PHE A 28 5.68 -4.81 -0.64
N ILE A 29 4.82 -3.81 -0.91
CA ILE A 29 4.15 -3.06 0.14
C ILE A 29 3.22 -3.96 0.97
N ILE A 30 2.46 -4.87 0.36
CA ILE A 30 1.62 -5.85 1.08
C ILE A 30 2.47 -6.70 2.02
N CYS A 31 3.58 -7.27 1.54
CA CYS A 31 4.50 -8.06 2.37
C CYS A 31 5.07 -7.26 3.54
N CYS A 32 5.47 -6.01 3.29
CA CYS A 32 5.92 -5.09 4.34
C CYS A 32 4.82 -4.87 5.41
N LEU A 33 3.58 -4.59 5.01
CA LEU A 33 2.45 -4.40 5.93
C LEU A 33 2.17 -5.65 6.77
N VAL A 34 2.22 -6.84 6.15
CA VAL A 34 2.06 -8.11 6.87
C VAL A 34 3.19 -8.28 7.90
N SER A 35 4.43 -8.03 7.51
CA SER A 35 5.59 -8.12 8.41
C SER A 35 5.48 -7.18 9.60
N MET A 36 5.12 -5.90 9.37
CA MET A 36 4.94 -4.93 10.45
C MET A 36 3.79 -5.32 11.37
N THR A 37 2.70 -5.87 10.83
CA THR A 37 1.55 -6.32 11.61
C THR A 37 1.91 -7.50 12.50
N LEU A 38 2.62 -8.50 11.95
CA LEU A 38 3.14 -9.64 12.71
C LEU A 38 4.07 -9.17 13.83
N PHE A 39 4.95 -8.21 13.54
CA PHE A 39 5.83 -7.61 14.56
C PHE A 39 5.03 -7.00 15.71
N LEU A 40 3.97 -6.23 15.44
CA LEU A 40 3.12 -5.66 16.49
C LEU A 40 2.40 -6.74 17.32
N VAL A 41 1.94 -7.82 16.69
CA VAL A 41 1.37 -8.97 17.41
C VAL A 41 2.41 -9.60 18.34
N HIS A 42 3.65 -9.80 17.87
CA HIS A 42 4.73 -10.30 18.70
C HIS A 42 5.08 -9.37 19.85
N CYS A 43 5.07 -8.06 19.65
CA CYS A 43 5.26 -7.08 20.73
C CYS A 43 4.14 -7.18 21.77
N ALA A 44 2.88 -7.31 21.36
CA ALA A 44 1.76 -7.48 22.30
C ALA A 44 1.90 -8.77 23.13
N LEU A 45 2.33 -9.87 22.50
CA LEU A 45 2.62 -11.14 23.18
C LEU A 45 3.83 -11.04 24.11
N TYR A 46 4.87 -10.30 23.71
CA TYR A 46 6.04 -10.02 24.56
C TYR A 46 5.62 -9.24 25.80
N ILE A 47 4.91 -8.13 25.63
CA ILE A 47 4.50 -7.26 26.73
C ILE A 47 3.60 -8.01 27.72
N SER A 48 2.63 -8.78 27.22
CA SER A 48 1.71 -9.54 28.08
C SER A 48 2.40 -10.64 28.89
N ARG A 49 3.53 -11.19 28.42
CA ARG A 49 4.29 -12.22 29.13
C ARG A 49 5.38 -11.64 30.04
N ALA A 50 6.13 -10.64 29.56
CA ALA A 50 7.26 -10.08 30.29
C ALA A 50 6.82 -9.16 31.45
N TYR A 51 5.64 -8.57 31.34
CA TYR A 51 5.12 -7.60 32.31
C TYR A 51 3.73 -8.00 32.85
N SER A 52 3.47 -9.31 32.95
CA SER A 52 2.17 -9.85 33.39
C SER A 52 1.73 -9.38 34.77
N ASP A 53 2.69 -9.11 35.65
CA ASP A 53 2.45 -8.80 37.06
C ASP A 53 2.33 -7.29 37.32
N LEU A 54 2.53 -6.47 36.29
CA LEU A 54 2.47 -5.02 36.39
C LEU A 54 1.14 -4.48 35.85
N THR A 55 0.67 -3.39 36.44
CA THR A 55 -0.43 -2.60 35.88
C THR A 55 0.02 -1.93 34.57
N TYR A 56 -0.91 -1.62 33.66
CA TYR A 56 -0.58 -0.99 32.37
C TYR A 56 0.28 0.28 32.48
N SER A 57 0.03 1.12 33.49
CA SER A 57 0.81 2.34 33.75
C SER A 57 2.24 2.01 34.15
N ASN A 58 2.43 1.01 35.03
CA ASN A 58 3.74 0.60 35.51
C ASN A 58 4.51 -0.14 34.41
N THR A 59 3.84 -0.94 33.58
CA THR A 59 4.42 -1.55 32.38
C THR A 59 4.95 -0.49 31.44
N PHE A 60 4.13 0.51 31.10
CA PHE A 60 4.56 1.59 30.21
C PHE A 60 5.74 2.37 30.77
N TYR A 61 5.69 2.75 32.06
CA TYR A 61 6.80 3.43 32.73
C TYR A 61 8.08 2.58 32.71
N THR A 62 7.98 1.31 33.06
CA THR A 62 9.14 0.39 33.08
C THR A 62 9.73 0.24 31.69
N MET A 63 8.90 -0.03 30.68
CA MET A 63 9.33 -0.14 29.29
C MET A 63 9.98 1.14 28.76
N LEU A 64 9.55 2.32 29.22
CA LEU A 64 10.19 3.58 28.80
C LEU A 64 11.66 3.64 29.22
N TRP A 65 12.03 2.99 30.32
CA TRP A 65 13.40 2.97 30.83
C TRP A 65 14.18 1.73 30.40
N THR A 66 13.53 0.57 30.30
CA THR A 66 14.20 -0.71 30.00
C THR A 66 14.14 -1.08 28.52
N ASP A 67 13.02 -0.81 27.86
CA ASP A 67 12.67 -1.29 26.52
C ASP A 67 12.20 -0.13 25.60
N CYS A 68 12.82 1.05 25.72
CA CYS A 68 12.41 2.24 24.97
C CYS A 68 12.48 2.01 23.45
N TRP A 69 13.39 1.13 23.01
CA TRP A 69 13.55 0.71 21.63
C TRP A 69 12.33 -0.09 21.13
N VAL A 70 11.71 -0.93 21.97
CA VAL A 70 10.49 -1.68 21.63
C VAL A 70 9.33 -0.72 21.43
N LEU A 71 9.15 0.24 22.35
CA LEU A 71 8.11 1.27 22.22
C LEU A 71 8.30 2.11 20.95
N SER A 72 9.54 2.47 20.65
CA SER A 72 9.90 3.21 19.43
C SER A 72 9.56 2.41 18.18
N LEU A 73 9.89 1.11 18.16
CA LEU A 73 9.56 0.23 17.03
C LEU A 73 8.06 0.01 16.88
N ILE A 74 7.30 -0.11 17.97
CA ILE A 74 5.83 -0.18 17.92
C ILE A 74 5.27 1.09 17.27
N ALA A 75 5.70 2.27 17.71
CA ALA A 75 5.25 3.54 17.17
C ALA A 75 5.60 3.69 15.69
N MET A 76 6.84 3.37 15.31
CA MET A 76 7.29 3.41 13.91
C MET A 76 6.49 2.45 13.03
N ASN A 77 6.32 1.19 13.43
CA ASN A 77 5.57 0.21 12.66
C ASN A 77 4.11 0.61 12.52
N ALA A 78 3.45 1.10 13.58
CA ALA A 78 2.07 1.55 13.51
C ALA A 78 1.89 2.74 12.55
N ALA A 79 2.79 3.73 12.61
CA ALA A 79 2.79 4.87 11.69
C ALA A 79 3.05 4.43 10.24
N SER A 80 4.02 3.54 10.03
CA SER A 80 4.34 2.98 8.70
C SER A 80 3.19 2.15 8.12
N ILE A 81 2.45 1.40 8.95
CA ILE A 81 1.26 0.67 8.50
C ILE A 81 0.20 1.66 8.02
N LEU A 82 -0.12 2.69 8.80
CA LEU A 82 -1.11 3.70 8.42
C LEU A 82 -0.73 4.36 7.09
N TRP A 83 0.54 4.72 6.93
CA TRP A 83 1.05 5.30 5.70
C TRP A 83 0.98 4.31 4.53
N GLY A 84 1.42 3.06 4.71
CA GLY A 84 1.45 2.03 3.68
C GLY A 84 0.05 1.60 3.22
N VAL A 85 -0.94 1.55 4.13
CA VAL A 85 -2.35 1.31 3.77
C VAL A 85 -2.90 2.45 2.91
N ASN A 86 -2.61 3.71 3.26
CA ASN A 86 -3.02 4.86 2.46
C ASN A 86 -2.35 4.85 1.07
N LEU A 87 -1.07 4.48 1.01
CA LEU A 87 -0.34 4.33 -0.24
C LEU A 87 -0.96 3.24 -1.14
N LEU A 88 -1.24 2.05 -0.60
CA LEU A 88 -1.90 0.98 -1.35
C LEU A 88 -3.31 1.37 -1.80
N ARG A 89 -4.09 2.02 -0.93
CA ARG A 89 -5.42 2.51 -1.29
C ARG A 89 -5.35 3.47 -2.48
N PHE A 90 -4.39 4.39 -2.48
CA PHE A 90 -4.19 5.31 -3.60
C PHE A 90 -3.80 4.56 -4.88
N GLN A 91 -2.80 3.68 -4.80
CA GLN A 91 -2.34 2.86 -5.93
C GLN A 91 -3.47 2.03 -6.54
N PHE A 92 -4.25 1.32 -5.72
CA PHE A 92 -5.39 0.54 -6.17
C PHE A 92 -6.53 1.39 -6.71
N SER A 93 -6.73 2.60 -6.20
CA SER A 93 -7.73 3.51 -6.77
C SER A 93 -7.39 3.89 -8.21
N VAL A 94 -6.11 4.09 -8.52
CA VAL A 94 -5.63 4.43 -9.87
C VAL A 94 -5.66 3.21 -10.78
N VAL A 95 -5.08 2.10 -10.33
CA VAL A 95 -4.99 0.85 -11.08
C VAL A 95 -6.35 0.20 -11.35
N SER A 96 -7.32 0.33 -10.43
CA SER A 96 -8.67 -0.19 -10.64
C SER A 96 -9.37 0.36 -11.89
N ARG A 97 -8.87 1.49 -12.42
CA ARG A 97 -9.34 2.17 -13.63
C ARG A 97 -8.45 1.93 -14.85
N GLY A 98 -7.45 1.05 -14.75
CA GLY A 98 -6.49 0.78 -15.83
C GLY A 98 -5.51 1.93 -16.10
N MET A 99 -5.31 2.83 -15.13
CA MET A 99 -4.45 4.01 -15.29
C MET A 99 -3.17 3.89 -14.45
N THR A 100 -2.25 4.83 -14.68
CA THR A 100 -1.06 5.04 -13.83
C THR A 100 -1.12 6.43 -13.19
N THR A 101 -0.26 6.71 -12.20
CA THR A 101 -0.23 8.01 -11.52
C THR A 101 0.14 9.18 -12.45
N VAL A 102 0.92 8.93 -13.51
CA VAL A 102 1.26 9.94 -14.53
C VAL A 102 0.09 10.18 -15.50
N PHE A 103 -0.59 9.12 -15.94
CA PHE A 103 -1.69 9.22 -16.90
C PHE A 103 -3.08 9.28 -16.25
N MET A 104 -3.15 9.72 -14.99
CA MET A 104 -4.40 9.71 -14.22
C MET A 104 -5.40 10.75 -14.76
N SER A 105 -6.55 10.28 -15.22
CA SER A 105 -7.67 11.15 -15.59
C SER A 105 -8.50 11.60 -14.39
N ARG A 106 -8.82 12.90 -14.34
CA ARG A 106 -9.67 13.52 -13.30
C ARG A 106 -11.17 13.24 -13.49
N THR A 107 -11.55 12.60 -14.59
CA THR A 107 -12.94 12.28 -14.89
C THR A 107 -13.49 11.28 -13.88
N LYS A 108 -14.80 11.35 -13.60
CA LYS A 108 -15.49 10.31 -12.82
C LYS A 108 -15.39 8.97 -13.56
N THR A 109 -15.39 7.88 -12.79
CA THR A 109 -15.35 6.53 -13.35
C THR A 109 -16.76 5.98 -13.54
N ALA A 110 -17.02 5.31 -14.65
CA ALA A 110 -18.27 4.57 -14.86
C ALA A 110 -18.22 3.15 -14.30
N LEU A 111 -17.04 2.67 -13.88
CA LEU A 111 -16.83 1.33 -13.34
C LEU A 111 -17.54 1.14 -12.00
N THR A 112 -18.24 0.02 -11.87
CA THR A 112 -18.84 -0.45 -10.62
C THR A 112 -17.77 -0.83 -9.59
N GLN A 113 -18.13 -0.88 -8.31
CA GLN A 113 -17.20 -1.31 -7.26
C GLN A 113 -16.69 -2.75 -7.47
N GLN A 114 -17.54 -3.64 -8.00
CA GLN A 114 -17.16 -5.03 -8.28
C GLN A 114 -16.10 -5.11 -9.38
N GLU A 115 -16.32 -4.42 -10.51
CA GLU A 115 -15.34 -4.36 -11.61
C GLU A 115 -14.01 -3.79 -11.15
N ARG A 116 -14.04 -2.77 -10.30
CA ARG A 116 -12.82 -2.18 -9.72
C ARG A 116 -12.04 -3.18 -8.86
N ILE A 117 -12.72 -3.98 -8.06
CA ILE A 117 -12.07 -5.04 -7.25
C ILE A 117 -11.47 -6.11 -8.17
N VAL A 118 -12.22 -6.55 -9.19
CA VAL A 118 -11.74 -7.55 -10.15
C VAL A 118 -10.50 -7.03 -10.91
N ASN A 119 -10.49 -5.75 -11.32
CA ASN A 119 -9.34 -5.12 -11.95
C ASN A 119 -8.11 -5.10 -11.04
N ILE A 120 -8.27 -4.83 -9.73
CA ILE A 120 -7.16 -4.89 -8.77
C ILE A 120 -6.60 -6.31 -8.69
N LEU A 121 -7.45 -7.34 -8.64
CA LEU A 121 -7.01 -8.73 -8.61
C LEU A 121 -6.24 -9.11 -9.88
N TYR A 122 -6.75 -8.71 -11.05
CA TYR A 122 -6.08 -8.96 -12.34
C TYR A 122 -4.72 -8.28 -12.39
N PHE A 123 -4.64 -7.03 -11.94
CA PHE A 123 -3.37 -6.31 -11.84
C PHE A 123 -2.36 -7.01 -10.91
N LEU A 124 -2.79 -7.48 -9.74
CA LEU A 124 -1.91 -8.21 -8.82
C LEU A 124 -1.42 -9.55 -9.39
N MET A 125 -2.18 -10.14 -10.32
CA MET A 125 -1.77 -11.31 -11.11
C MET A 125 -0.89 -10.96 -12.32
N GLY A 126 -0.58 -9.67 -12.54
CA GLY A 126 0.19 -9.19 -13.68
C GLY A 126 -0.58 -9.24 -15.01
N ARG A 127 -1.91 -9.20 -14.96
CA ARG A 127 -2.80 -9.21 -16.14
C ARG A 127 -3.33 -7.80 -16.43
N GLU A 128 -3.72 -7.59 -17.68
CA GLU A 128 -4.46 -6.39 -18.11
C GLU A 128 -5.82 -6.32 -17.40
N PRO A 129 -6.41 -5.11 -17.23
CA PRO A 129 -7.70 -4.94 -16.55
C PRO A 129 -8.81 -5.75 -17.22
N PHE A 130 -9.72 -6.29 -16.40
CA PHE A 130 -10.89 -7.04 -16.87
C PHE A 130 -11.92 -6.13 -17.53
N ALA A 131 -12.18 -4.96 -16.93
CA ALA A 131 -13.12 -3.97 -17.44
C ALA A 131 -12.42 -2.64 -17.67
N GLU A 132 -12.57 -2.09 -18.88
CA GLU A 132 -12.08 -0.76 -19.22
C GLU A 132 -13.16 0.29 -18.95
N ASP A 133 -12.74 1.47 -18.50
CA ASP A 133 -13.67 2.57 -18.27
C ASP A 133 -14.05 3.22 -19.61
N PRO A 134 -15.33 3.15 -20.05
CA PRO A 134 -15.74 3.72 -21.33
C PRO A 134 -15.54 5.23 -21.41
N LEU A 135 -15.46 5.92 -20.26
CA LEU A 135 -15.21 7.36 -20.20
C LEU A 135 -13.75 7.73 -20.45
N ILE A 136 -12.83 6.76 -20.45
CA ILE A 136 -11.41 6.98 -20.77
C ILE A 136 -11.20 6.89 -22.28
N CYS A 137 -11.79 5.88 -22.95
CA CYS A 137 -11.67 5.71 -24.40
C CYS A 137 -12.26 6.86 -25.23
N SER A 138 -13.33 7.51 -24.76
CA SER A 138 -13.93 8.66 -25.46
C SER A 138 -13.02 9.89 -25.55
N GLN A 139 -12.00 10.00 -24.69
CA GLN A 139 -11.05 11.13 -24.72
C GLN A 139 -9.98 10.97 -25.80
N ASN A 140 -9.57 9.75 -26.11
CA ASN A 140 -8.54 9.48 -27.14
C ASN A 140 -9.07 9.66 -28.57
N THR A 141 -10.39 9.70 -28.76
CA THR A 141 -11.03 9.95 -30.06
C THR A 141 -11.25 11.44 -30.38
N HIS A 142 -11.07 12.34 -29.42
CA HIS A 142 -11.28 13.79 -29.61
C HIS A 142 -9.98 14.60 -29.71
N THR A 143 -8.82 13.93 -29.72
CA THR A 143 -7.48 14.55 -29.79
C THR A 143 -6.69 14.15 -31.04
N VAL A 144 -7.37 13.76 -32.12
CA VAL A 144 -6.78 13.55 -33.46
C VAL A 144 -7.11 14.71 -34.37
#